data_AF-A0A8B5WMF8-F1
#
_entry.id   AF-A0A8B5WMF8-F1
#
_cell.length_a   1.000
_cell.length_b   1.000
_cell.length_c   1.000
_cell.angle_alpha   90.00
_cell.angle_beta   90.00
_cell.angle_gamma   90.00
#
_symmetry.space_group_name_H-M   'P 1'
#
loop_
_entity.id
_entity.type
_entity.pdbx_description
1 polymer ?
#
loop_
_entity_poly.entity_id
_entity_poly.type
_entity_poly.pdbx_seq_one_letter_code
_entity_poly.pdbx_strand_id
1 'polypeptide(L)'
;RRILTAIKIAAELERMGDHARHLSKRARAVTDSAFTDVLPMIQDMAELGISMVHDGLTAFIDDDEAAAVLVAARDDEIDGLHKKVYKKILNIMRDNPELIEKGMELVLVNRFLERLGDHVTNMCESIVFSRRAEHVELNK
;
A
#
# COMPACT_ATOMS: atom_id res chain seq x y z
N ARG A 1 -3.12 23.45 13.68
CA ARG A 1 -2.98 21.98 13.50
C ARG A 1 -3.03 21.58 12.03
N ARG A 2 -3.99 22.07 11.23
CA ARG A 2 -4.11 21.76 9.79
C ARG A 2 -2.83 21.96 8.94
N ILE A 3 -2.08 23.05 9.14
CA ILE A 3 -0.79 23.27 8.43
C ILE A 3 0.25 22.20 8.80
N LEU A 4 0.37 21.85 10.08
CA LEU A 4 1.29 20.80 10.53
C LEU A 4 0.89 19.43 9.98
N THR A 5 -0.40 19.13 9.98
CA THR A 5 -0.95 17.90 9.37
C THR A 5 -0.64 17.88 7.87
N ALA A 6 -0.85 18.97 7.14
CA ALA A 6 -0.51 19.05 5.71
C ALA A 6 0.97 18.72 5.44
N ILE A 7 1.89 19.21 6.28
CA ILE A 7 3.33 18.89 6.16
C ILE A 7 3.59 17.40 6.38
N LYS A 8 2.95 16.78 7.38
CA LYS A 8 3.06 15.33 7.62
C LYS A 8 2.52 14.52 6.44
N ILE A 9 1.34 14.88 5.93
CA ILE A 9 0.72 14.24 4.77
C ILE A 9 1.62 14.37 3.53
N ALA A 10 2.20 15.55 3.28
CA ALA A 10 3.13 15.73 2.17
C ALA A 10 4.36 14.80 2.27
N ALA A 11 4.85 14.54 3.48
CA ALA A 11 5.94 13.58 3.68
C ALA A 11 5.51 12.12 3.44
N GLU A 12 4.27 11.74 3.78
CA GLU A 12 3.76 10.40 3.43
C GLU A 12 3.60 10.25 1.90
N LEU A 13 3.05 11.27 1.23
CA LEU A 13 2.90 11.25 -0.22
C LEU A 13 4.24 11.14 -0.97
N GLU A 14 5.29 11.78 -0.44
CA GLU A 14 6.65 11.65 -1.00
C GLU A 14 7.16 10.20 -0.90
N ARG A 15 6.99 9.56 0.26
CA ARG A 15 7.34 8.14 0.45
C ARG A 15 6.56 7.21 -0.48
N MET A 16 5.26 7.45 -0.64
CA MET A 16 4.42 6.71 -1.59
C MET A 16 4.92 6.88 -3.03
N GLY A 17 5.29 8.11 -3.41
CA GLY A 17 5.87 8.41 -4.73
C GLY A 17 7.19 7.68 -4.98
N ASP A 18 8.06 7.61 -3.98
CA ASP A 18 9.30 6.85 -4.05
C ASP A 18 9.04 5.35 -4.21
N HIS A 19 8.06 4.79 -3.51
CA HIS A 19 7.65 3.40 -3.69
C HIS A 19 7.07 3.13 -5.08
N ALA A 20 6.24 4.03 -5.62
CA ALA A 20 5.74 3.95 -6.98
C ALA A 20 6.87 3.98 -8.02
N ARG A 21 7.90 4.81 -7.80
CA ARG A 21 9.10 4.84 -8.64
C ARG A 21 9.83 3.50 -8.59
N HIS A 22 10.02 2.90 -7.42
CA HIS A 22 10.65 1.59 -7.30
C HIS A 22 9.83 0.49 -8.00
N LEU A 23 8.51 0.50 -7.83
CA LEU A 23 7.60 -0.43 -8.50
C LEU A 23 7.72 -0.32 -10.03
N SER A 24 7.74 0.89 -10.59
CA SER A 24 7.85 1.10 -12.05
C SER A 24 9.12 0.51 -12.67
N LYS A 25 10.24 0.52 -11.92
CA LYS A 25 11.52 -0.07 -12.35
C LYS A 25 11.45 -1.60 -12.38
N ARG A 26 10.73 -2.20 -11.43
CA ARG A 26 10.64 -3.66 -11.25
C ARG A 26 9.55 -4.31 -12.09
N ALA A 27 8.43 -3.61 -12.31
CA ALA A 27 7.33 -4.09 -13.15
C ALA A 27 7.80 -4.45 -14.57
N ARG A 28 8.83 -3.77 -15.10
CA ARG A 28 9.42 -4.07 -16.41
C ARG A 28 10.17 -5.41 -16.46
N ALA A 29 10.61 -5.94 -15.33
CA ALA A 29 11.38 -7.18 -15.27
C ALA A 29 10.50 -8.44 -15.23
N VAL A 30 9.19 -8.29 -15.05
CA VAL A 30 8.26 -9.41 -14.86
C VAL A 30 7.37 -9.56 -16.09
N THR A 31 7.84 -10.32 -17.06
CA THR A 31 7.08 -10.69 -18.28
C THR A 31 6.93 -12.20 -18.44
N ASP A 32 7.23 -12.97 -17.40
CA ASP A 32 7.21 -14.43 -17.45
C ASP A 32 5.79 -14.98 -17.28
N SER A 33 5.39 -15.92 -18.16
CA SER A 33 4.07 -16.55 -18.13
C SER A 33 3.82 -17.36 -16.86
N ALA A 34 4.87 -17.76 -16.14
CA ALA A 34 4.72 -18.48 -14.88
C ALA A 34 4.02 -17.65 -13.78
N PHE A 35 3.98 -16.32 -13.89
CA PHE A 35 3.35 -15.44 -12.91
C PHE A 35 2.01 -14.85 -13.35
N THR A 36 1.44 -15.29 -14.48
CA THR A 36 0.19 -14.72 -15.03
C THR A 36 -0.96 -14.72 -14.03
N ASP A 37 -1.07 -15.73 -13.17
CA ASP A 37 -2.14 -15.80 -12.17
C ASP A 37 -1.90 -14.93 -10.91
N VAL A 38 -0.72 -14.33 -10.79
CA VAL A 38 -0.35 -13.43 -9.67
C VAL A 38 -0.59 -11.97 -10.05
N LEU A 39 -0.39 -11.63 -11.33
CA LEU A 39 -0.50 -10.24 -11.81
C LEU A 39 -1.86 -9.58 -11.55
N PRO A 40 -3.01 -10.24 -11.76
CA PRO A 40 -4.32 -9.67 -11.42
C PRO A 40 -4.44 -9.34 -9.93
N MET A 41 -3.92 -10.18 -9.04
CA MET A 41 -3.97 -9.94 -7.60
C MET A 41 -3.10 -8.75 -7.17
N ILE A 42 -1.96 -8.55 -7.83
CA ILE A 42 -1.12 -7.37 -7.64
C ILE A 42 -1.84 -6.12 -8.13
N GLN A 43 -2.55 -6.22 -9.25
CA GLN A 43 -3.36 -5.13 -9.78
C GLN A 43 -4.48 -4.76 -8.82
N ASP A 44 -5.25 -5.73 -8.31
CA ASP A 44 -6.30 -5.50 -7.30
C ASP A 44 -5.76 -4.76 -6.07
N MET A 45 -4.58 -5.17 -5.59
CA MET A 45 -3.92 -4.57 -4.43
C MET A 45 -3.44 -3.13 -4.72
N ALA A 46 -2.98 -2.87 -5.95
CA ALA A 46 -2.61 -1.53 -6.38
C ALA A 46 -3.82 -0.61 -6.53
N GLU A 47 -4.91 -1.08 -7.12
CA GLU A 47 -6.15 -0.33 -7.27
C GLU A 47 -6.76 0.02 -5.91
N LEU A 48 -6.77 -0.94 -4.97
CA LEU A 48 -7.18 -0.70 -3.59
C LEU A 48 -6.31 0.38 -2.92
N GLY A 49 -4.98 0.25 -2.98
CA GLY A 49 -4.07 1.23 -2.39
C GLY A 49 -4.23 2.64 -2.98
N ILE A 50 -4.43 2.75 -4.30
CA ILE A 50 -4.72 4.03 -4.98
C ILE A 50 -6.03 4.63 -4.47
N SER A 51 -7.08 3.81 -4.34
CA SER A 51 -8.36 4.28 -3.80
C SER A 51 -8.24 4.78 -2.36
N MET A 52 -7.44 4.09 -1.53
CA MET A 52 -7.16 4.50 -0.15
C MET A 52 -6.44 5.86 -0.08
N VAL A 53 -5.45 6.09 -0.96
CA VAL A 53 -4.79 7.41 -1.06
C VAL A 53 -5.79 8.50 -1.41
N HIS A 54 -6.63 8.28 -2.42
CA HIS A 54 -7.63 9.26 -2.85
C HIS A 54 -8.65 9.59 -1.76
N ASP A 55 -9.19 8.56 -1.11
CA ASP A 55 -10.19 8.72 -0.06
C ASP A 55 -9.58 9.37 1.20
N GLY A 56 -8.35 9.00 1.56
CA GLY A 56 -7.64 9.60 2.69
C GLY A 56 -7.32 11.09 2.47
N LEU A 57 -6.95 11.48 1.24
CA LEU A 57 -6.79 12.90 0.88
C LEU A 57 -8.12 13.65 0.89
N THR A 58 -9.19 13.02 0.43
CA THR A 58 -10.55 13.59 0.47
C THR A 58 -10.97 13.84 1.93
N ALA A 59 -10.78 12.86 2.80
CA ALA A 59 -11.03 12.98 4.24
C ALA A 59 -10.25 14.15 4.86
N PHE A 60 -9.00 14.38 4.45
CA PHE A 60 -8.22 15.53 4.91
C PHE A 60 -8.76 16.88 4.41
N ILE A 61 -9.17 16.95 3.14
CA ILE A 61 -9.72 18.17 2.52
C ILE A 61 -11.04 18.56 3.20
N ASP A 62 -11.91 17.57 3.39
CA ASP A 62 -13.24 17.74 3.98
C ASP A 62 -13.21 17.81 5.51
N ASP A 63 -12.04 17.60 6.12
CA ASP A 63 -11.84 17.59 7.56
C ASP A 63 -12.68 16.48 8.26
N ASP A 64 -12.93 15.37 7.54
CA ASP A 64 -13.75 14.24 7.98
C ASP A 64 -12.90 13.16 8.64
N GLU A 65 -12.95 13.14 9.97
CA GLU A 65 -12.25 12.17 10.80
C GLU A 65 -12.81 10.75 10.66
N ALA A 66 -14.13 10.62 10.52
CA ALA A 66 -14.78 9.32 10.43
C ALA A 66 -14.41 8.64 9.11
N ALA A 67 -14.35 9.40 8.02
CA ALA A 67 -13.85 8.93 6.75
C ALA A 67 -12.39 8.45 6.85
N ALA A 68 -11.51 9.19 7.53
CA ALA A 68 -10.10 8.79 7.72
C ALA A 68 -9.97 7.45 8.47
N VAL A 69 -10.78 7.21 9.51
CA VAL A 69 -10.81 5.93 10.25
C VAL A 69 -11.26 4.79 9.33
N LEU A 70 -12.29 5.01 8.51
CA LEU A 70 -12.78 4.00 7.57
C LEU A 70 -11.78 3.69 6.46
N VAL A 71 -10.98 4.68 6.02
CA VAL A 71 -9.91 4.46 5.05
C VAL A 71 -8.80 3.62 5.66
N ALA A 72 -8.34 3.95 6.86
CA ALA A 72 -7.30 3.19 7.57
C ALA A 72 -7.70 1.72 7.77
N ALA A 73 -8.98 1.44 8.07
CA ALA A 73 -9.47 0.07 8.26
C ALA A 73 -9.38 -0.82 7.00
N ARG A 74 -9.27 -0.23 5.79
CA ARG A 74 -9.12 -1.01 4.54
C ARG A 74 -7.71 -1.58 4.37
N ASP A 75 -6.76 -1.14 5.19
CA ASP A 75 -5.41 -1.67 5.18
C ASP A 75 -5.37 -3.16 5.54
N ASP A 76 -6.32 -3.66 6.35
CA ASP A 76 -6.55 -5.09 6.57
C ASP A 76 -6.78 -5.88 5.26
N GLU A 77 -7.43 -5.26 4.26
CA GLU A 77 -7.66 -5.88 2.96
C GLU A 77 -6.37 -5.93 2.13
N ILE A 78 -5.56 -4.86 2.16
CA ILE A 78 -4.21 -4.83 1.59
C ILE A 78 -3.35 -5.94 2.21
N ASP A 79 -3.40 -6.06 3.53
CA ASP A 79 -2.65 -7.04 4.31
C ASP A 79 -3.05 -8.49 3.95
N GLY A 80 -4.36 -8.71 3.78
CA GLY A 80 -4.92 -9.97 3.33
C GLY A 80 -4.48 -10.34 1.91
N LEU A 81 -4.49 -9.37 0.98
CA LEU A 81 -4.00 -9.56 -0.39
C LEU A 81 -2.50 -9.83 -0.40
N HIS A 82 -1.72 -9.06 0.35
CA HIS A 82 -0.28 -9.19 0.49
C HIS A 82 0.12 -10.62 0.86
N LYS A 83 -0.51 -11.17 1.90
CA LYS A 83 -0.26 -12.54 2.40
C LYS A 83 -0.59 -13.60 1.33
N LYS A 84 -1.70 -13.43 0.60
CA LYS A 84 -2.12 -14.34 -0.48
C LYS A 84 -1.14 -14.31 -1.66
N VAL A 85 -0.79 -13.12 -2.13
CA VAL A 85 0.16 -12.89 -3.23
C VAL A 85 1.52 -13.48 -2.87
N TYR A 86 2.03 -13.17 -1.68
CA TYR A 86 3.31 -13.68 -1.20
C TYR A 86 3.36 -15.22 -1.20
N LYS A 87 2.34 -15.88 -0.65
CA LYS A 87 2.26 -17.34 -0.62
C LYS A 87 2.22 -17.96 -2.02
N LYS A 88 1.53 -17.32 -2.97
CA LYS A 88 1.44 -17.79 -4.36
C LYS A 88 2.79 -17.68 -5.08
N ILE A 89 3.49 -16.56 -4.94
CA ILE A 89 4.84 -16.37 -5.49
C ILE A 89 5.81 -17.41 -4.90
N LEU A 90 5.77 -17.63 -3.58
CA LEU A 90 6.60 -18.64 -2.91
C LEU A 90 6.34 -20.07 -3.43
N ASN A 91 5.09 -20.44 -3.68
CA ASN A 91 4.76 -21.75 -4.23
C ASN A 91 5.33 -21.90 -5.65
N ILE A 92 5.16 -20.88 -6.51
CA ILE A 92 5.70 -20.89 -7.88
C ILE A 92 7.22 -21.07 -7.87
N MET A 93 7.94 -20.32 -7.01
CA MET A 93 9.39 -20.44 -6.87
C MET A 93 9.84 -21.78 -6.31
N ARG A 94 9.04 -22.41 -5.44
CA ARG A 94 9.35 -23.73 -4.89
C ARG A 94 9.25 -24.82 -5.94
N ASP A 95 8.22 -24.73 -6.78
CA ASP A 95 7.97 -25.72 -7.84
C ASP A 95 8.91 -25.50 -9.04
N ASN A 96 9.44 -24.29 -9.21
CA ASN A 96 10.28 -23.88 -10.34
C ASN A 96 11.48 -23.03 -9.84
N PRO A 97 12.57 -23.64 -9.33
CA PRO A 97 13.71 -22.93 -8.75
C PRO A 97 14.41 -21.93 -9.69
N GLU A 98 14.34 -22.14 -11.00
CA GLU A 98 14.87 -21.22 -12.02
C GLU A 98 14.14 -19.88 -12.05
N LEU A 99 12.94 -19.79 -11.45
CA LEU A 99 12.16 -18.55 -11.37
C LEU A 99 12.43 -17.75 -10.10
N ILE A 100 13.34 -18.18 -9.22
CA ILE A 100 13.60 -17.51 -7.93
C ILE A 100 13.93 -16.03 -8.12
N GLU A 101 14.83 -15.67 -9.04
CA GLU A 101 15.21 -14.26 -9.25
C GLU A 101 14.02 -13.39 -9.66
N LYS A 102 13.18 -13.87 -10.59
CA LYS A 102 11.98 -13.17 -11.05
C LYS A 102 10.90 -13.11 -9.96
N GLY A 103 10.72 -14.19 -9.20
CA GLY A 103 9.79 -14.23 -8.10
C GLY A 103 10.19 -13.27 -6.97
N MET A 104 11.49 -13.11 -6.70
CA MET A 104 11.98 -12.13 -5.74
C MET A 104 11.66 -10.68 -6.14
N GLU A 105 11.73 -10.35 -7.43
CA GLU A 105 11.28 -9.04 -7.93
C GLU A 105 9.78 -8.80 -7.64
N LEU A 106 8.94 -9.82 -7.83
CA LEU A 106 7.51 -9.76 -7.49
C LEU A 106 7.25 -9.66 -5.99
N VAL A 107 8.04 -10.33 -5.15
CA VAL A 107 7.95 -10.18 -3.69
C VAL A 107 8.22 -8.73 -3.28
N LEU A 108 9.19 -8.07 -3.92
CA LEU A 108 9.47 -6.65 -3.66
C LEU A 108 8.32 -5.76 -4.14
N VAL A 109 7.74 -6.02 -5.30
CA VAL A 109 6.54 -5.30 -5.79
C VAL A 109 5.39 -5.44 -4.79
N ASN A 110 5.08 -6.66 -4.35
CA ASN A 110 4.04 -6.95 -3.37
C ASN A 110 4.28 -6.22 -2.02
N ARG A 111 5.53 -6.09 -1.60
CA ARG A 111 5.90 -5.35 -0.39
C ARG A 111 5.74 -3.83 -0.55
N PHE A 112 6.06 -3.26 -1.71
CA PHE A 112 5.88 -1.83 -1.93
C PHE A 112 4.40 -1.42 -1.92
N LEU A 113 3.53 -2.32 -2.39
CA LEU A 113 2.08 -2.12 -2.34
C LEU A 113 1.51 -2.27 -0.91
N GLU A 114 2.06 -3.14 -0.07
CA GLU A 114 1.68 -3.19 1.34
C GLU A 114 2.11 -1.92 2.09
N ARG A 115 3.34 -1.46 1.87
CA ARG A 115 3.79 -0.16 2.41
C ARG A 115 2.98 1.05 1.95
N LEU A 116 2.35 0.98 0.78
CA LEU A 116 1.42 2.03 0.35
C LEU A 116 0.24 2.12 1.33
N GLY A 117 -0.31 0.98 1.73
CA GLY A 117 -1.34 0.87 2.77
C GLY A 117 -0.89 1.49 4.09
N ASP A 118 0.28 1.08 4.61
CA ASP A 118 0.88 1.65 5.83
C ASP A 118 0.98 3.19 5.78
N HIS A 119 1.46 3.73 4.65
CA HIS A 119 1.60 5.18 4.48
C HIS A 119 0.24 5.90 4.44
N VAL A 120 -0.80 5.26 3.91
CA VAL A 120 -2.16 5.80 3.97
C VAL A 120 -2.69 5.76 5.39
N THR A 121 -2.45 4.68 6.13
CA THR A 121 -2.82 4.57 7.55
C THR A 121 -2.16 5.69 8.37
N ASN A 122 -0.85 5.92 8.23
CA ASN A 122 -0.12 7.01 8.89
C ASN A 122 -0.67 8.40 8.54
N MET A 123 -1.07 8.59 7.27
CA MET A 123 -1.76 9.80 6.83
C MET A 123 -3.10 9.97 7.57
N CYS A 124 -3.91 8.91 7.67
CA CYS A 124 -5.19 8.91 8.37
C CYS A 124 -5.04 9.18 9.88
N GLU A 125 -4.04 8.59 10.53
CA GLU A 125 -3.71 8.85 11.94
C GLU A 125 -3.35 10.33 12.16
N SER A 126 -2.60 10.92 11.22
CA SER A 126 -2.27 12.35 11.27
C SER A 126 -3.50 13.26 11.13
N ILE A 127 -4.52 12.83 10.37
CA ILE A 127 -5.81 13.52 10.25
C ILE A 127 -6.57 13.44 11.58
N VAL A 128 -6.71 12.24 12.16
CA VAL A 128 -7.41 12.02 13.44
C VAL A 128 -6.73 12.77 14.58
N PHE A 129 -5.40 12.70 14.67
CA PHE A 129 -4.63 13.46 15.66
C PHE A 129 -4.88 14.97 15.57
N SER A 130 -5.05 15.50 14.35
CA SER A 130 -5.29 16.93 14.14
C SER A 130 -6.61 17.41 14.76
N ARG A 131 -7.59 16.52 14.88
CA ARG A 131 -8.91 16.76 15.48
C ARG A 131 -8.90 16.50 16.98
N ARG A 132 -8.47 15.31 17.40
CA ARG A 132 -8.55 14.82 18.79
C ARG A 132 -7.44 15.31 19.71
N ALA A 133 -6.29 15.73 19.16
CA ALA A 133 -5.06 16.02 19.90
C ALA A 133 -4.50 14.82 20.72
N GLU A 134 -4.93 13.61 20.36
CA GLU A 134 -4.49 12.34 20.94
C GLU A 134 -3.96 11.45 19.82
N HIS A 135 -2.86 10.74 20.06
CA HIS A 135 -2.33 9.78 19.10
C HIS A 135 -3.17 8.51 19.15
N VAL A 136 -3.67 8.09 17.99
CA VAL A 136 -4.47 6.87 17.85
C VAL A 136 -3.76 5.99 16.84
N GLU A 137 -3.44 4.77 17.23
CA GLU A 137 -3.03 3.72 16.28
C GLU A 137 -4.30 3.18 15.63
N LEU A 138 -4.44 3.39 14.31
CA LEU A 138 -5.64 3.00 13.57
C LEU A 138 -5.50 1.62 12.91
N ASN A 139 -4.30 1.07 12.83
CA ASN A 139 -4.06 -0.29 12.38
C ASN A 139 -3.07 -1.05 13.30
N LYS A 140 -3.21 -2.38 13.40
CA LYS A 140 -2.39 -3.28 14.23
C LYS A 140 -1.96 -4.55 13.51
#